data_AF-A0A6F9ZWP1-F1
#
_entry.id   AF-A0A6F9ZWP1-F1
#
_cell.length_a   1.000
_cell.length_b   1.000
_cell.length_c   1.000
_cell.angle_alpha   90.00
_cell.angle_beta   90.00
_cell.angle_gamma   90.00
#
_symmetry.space_group_name_H-M   'P 1'
#
loop_
_entity.id
_entity.type
_entity.pdbx_description
1 polymer ?
#
loop_
_entity_poly.entity_id
_entity_poly.type
_entity_poly.pdbx_seq_one_letter_code
_entity_poly.pdbx_strand_id
1 'polypeptide(L)' 'MRIVLTSDPSLTSTFRDIPLLDFLPCAPTENIPKFIYKILDTQLPDKDGELIQAPYAIRKVESALLNDGFKREDVVVAHP' A
#
# COMPACT_ATOMS: atom_id res chain seq x y z
N MET A 1 4.96 1.51 22.89
CA MET A 1 5.86 1.72 21.74
C MET A 1 4.98 1.68 20.52
N ARG A 2 4.99 2.69 19.63
CA ARG A 2 4.10 2.71 18.48
C ARG A 2 4.86 2.33 17.21
N ILE A 3 4.31 1.39 16.45
CA ILE A 3 4.88 0.88 15.21
C ILE A 3 3.95 1.28 14.06
N VAL A 4 4.50 1.97 13.07
CA VAL A 4 3.79 2.39 11.87
C VAL A 4 4.34 1.57 10.71
N LEU A 5 3.49 0.76 10.10
CA LEU A 5 3.79 0.02 8.88
C LEU A 5 3.23 0.81 7.69
N THR A 6 3.99 0.88 6.61
CA THR A 6 3.59 1.52 5.35
C THR A 6 4.26 0.79 4.18
N SER A 7 3.90 1.13 2.96
CA SER A 7 4.47 0.58 1.74
C SER A 7 4.74 1.68 0.72
N ASP A 8 5.48 1.36 -0.34
CA ASP A 8 5.54 2.26 -1.48
C ASP A 8 4.12 2.50 -2.07
N PRO A 9 3.75 3.74 -2.46
CA PRO A 9 2.42 4.06 -2.99
C PRO A 9 2.01 3.21 -4.21
N SER A 10 2.98 2.70 -4.98
CA SER A 10 2.67 1.82 -6.12
C SER A 10 2.10 0.46 -5.70
N LEU A 11 2.36 0.01 -4.46
CA LEU A 11 1.84 -1.25 -3.93
C LEU A 11 0.42 -1.13 -3.40
N THR A 12 -0.04 0.09 -3.13
CA THR A 12 -1.39 0.42 -2.71
C THR A 12 -2.19 1.07 -3.84
N SER A 13 -1.64 1.13 -5.05
CA SER A 13 -2.36 1.61 -6.22
C SER A 13 -3.27 0.51 -6.78
N THR A 14 -4.51 0.85 -7.10
CA THR A 14 -5.47 -0.03 -7.78
C THR A 14 -5.53 0.21 -9.28
N PHE A 15 -4.81 1.22 -9.78
CA PHE A 15 -4.79 1.61 -11.19
C PHE A 15 -6.18 1.66 -11.87
N ARG A 16 -7.14 2.30 -11.20
CA ARG A 16 -8.56 2.43 -11.59
C ARG A 16 -9.29 1.09 -11.76
N ASP A 17 -8.81 0.04 -11.07
CA ASP A 17 -9.32 -1.32 -11.14
C ASP A 17 -9.31 -1.89 -12.57
N ILE A 18 -8.42 -1.38 -13.44
CA ILE A 18 -8.30 -1.84 -14.82
C ILE A 18 -7.35 -3.04 -14.85
N PRO A 19 -7.82 -4.22 -15.33
CA PRO A 19 -6.97 -5.40 -15.43
C PRO A 19 -5.68 -5.11 -16.22
N LEU A 20 -4.57 -5.73 -15.79
CA LEU A 20 -3.19 -5.55 -16.29
C LEU A 20 -2.48 -4.25 -15.89
N LEU A 21 -3.18 -3.18 -15.49
CA LEU A 21 -2.49 -1.97 -15.04
C LEU A 21 -1.80 -2.16 -13.68
N ASP A 22 -2.13 -3.19 -12.91
CA ASP A 22 -1.41 -3.58 -11.70
C ASP A 22 0.08 -3.89 -11.97
N PHE A 23 0.46 -4.20 -13.21
CA PHE A 23 1.85 -4.41 -13.63
C PHE A 23 2.55 -3.11 -14.09
N LEU A 24 1.82 -2.00 -14.17
CA LEU A 24 2.37 -0.71 -14.62
C LEU A 24 3.57 -0.21 -13.77
N PRO A 25 3.64 -0.45 -12.45
CA PRO A 25 4.84 -0.15 -11.65
C PRO A 25 6.11 -0.86 -12.14
N CYS A 26 5.98 -2.00 -12.83
CA CYS A 26 7.11 -2.72 -13.41
C CYS A 26 7.58 -2.14 -14.75
N ALA A 27 6.80 -1.22 -15.34
CA ALA A 27 7.13 -0.65 -16.63
C ALA A 27 8.26 0.39 -16.51
N PRO A 28 9.15 0.49 -17.51
CA PRO A 28 10.28 1.42 -17.48
C PRO A 28 9.79 2.87 -17.49
N THR A 29 10.05 3.59 -16.40
CA THR A 29 9.66 4.99 -16.21
C THR A 29 10.36 5.96 -17.16
N GLU A 30 11.46 5.54 -17.79
CA GLU A 30 12.19 6.26 -18.84
C GLU A 30 11.35 6.46 -20.11
N ASN A 31 10.46 5.50 -20.42
CA ASN A 31 9.69 5.48 -21.68
C ASN A 31 8.23 5.93 -21.51
N ILE A 32 7.74 6.02 -20.27
CA ILE A 32 6.35 6.35 -19.97
C ILE A 32 6.30 7.72 -19.28
N PRO A 33 5.64 8.72 -19.88
CA PRO A 33 5.48 10.03 -19.26
C PRO A 33 4.89 9.95 -17.84
N LYS A 34 5.54 10.62 -16.88
CA LYS A 34 5.15 10.60 -15.45
C LYS A 34 3.68 10.96 -15.18
N PHE A 35 3.09 11.82 -16.02
CA PHE A 35 1.70 12.23 -15.84
C PHE A 35 0.72 11.06 -16.03
N ILE A 36 1.06 10.05 -16.84
CA ILE A 36 0.22 8.88 -17.09
C ILE A 36 0.06 8.09 -15.80
N TYR A 37 1.17 7.81 -15.11
CA TYR A 37 1.13 7.18 -13.78
C TYR A 37 0.24 7.97 -12.83
N LYS A 38 0.40 9.30 -12.75
CA LYS A 38 -0.39 10.14 -11.86
C LYS A 38 -1.90 10.14 -12.16
N ILE A 39 -2.29 10.01 -13.43
CA ILE A 39 -3.71 9.94 -13.82
C ILE A 39 -4.31 8.57 -13.50
N LEU A 40 -3.53 7.52 -13.70
CA LEU A 40 -3.97 6.14 -13.50
C LEU A 40 -3.91 5.72 -12.04
N ASP A 41 -3.01 6.31 -11.25
CA ASP A 41 -2.82 6.00 -9.85
C ASP A 41 -4.06 6.37 -9.02
N THR A 42 -4.70 5.34 -8.48
CA THR A 42 -5.80 5.42 -7.52
C THR A 42 -5.43 4.56 -6.33
N GLN A 43 -5.65 5.03 -5.12
CA GLN A 43 -5.16 4.34 -3.93
C GLN A 43 -6.23 3.46 -3.28
N LEU A 44 -5.79 2.41 -2.56
CA LEU A 44 -6.66 1.61 -1.70
C LEU A 44 -7.35 2.52 -0.65
N PRO A 45 -8.60 2.19 -0.27
CA PRO A 45 -9.34 3.02 0.67
C PRO A 45 -8.72 2.96 2.07
N ASP A 46 -8.64 4.11 2.71
CA ASP A 46 -8.26 4.28 4.10
C ASP A 46 -9.43 4.80 4.94
N LYS A 47 -9.28 4.67 6.26
CA LYS A 47 -10.10 5.34 7.25
C LYS A 47 -9.18 6.06 8.22
N ASP A 48 -9.25 7.39 8.25
CA ASP A 48 -8.43 8.24 9.12
C ASP A 48 -6.91 8.00 8.93
N GLY A 49 -6.48 7.70 7.70
CA GLY A 49 -5.09 7.39 7.36
C GLY A 49 -4.68 5.94 7.64
N GLU A 50 -5.57 5.08 8.12
CA GLU A 50 -5.32 3.64 8.29
C GLU A 50 -5.92 2.85 7.11
N LEU A 51 -5.08 2.04 6.45
CA LEU A 51 -5.52 1.22 5.33
C LEU A 51 -6.54 0.16 5.76
N ILE A 52 -7.73 0.17 5.15
CA ILE A 52 -8.77 -0.85 5.35
C ILE A 52 -8.31 -2.19 4.78
N GLN A 53 -7.62 -2.13 3.64
CA GLN A 53 -6.94 -3.25 2.99
C GLN A 53 -5.52 -2.82 2.66
N ALA A 54 -4.55 -3.72 2.84
CA ALA A 54 -3.14 -3.42 2.56
C ALA A 54 -2.45 -4.61 1.87
N PRO A 55 -1.29 -4.37 1.25
CA PRO A 55 -0.50 -5.42 0.62
C PRO A 55 -0.24 -6.58 1.57
N TYR A 56 -0.33 -7.80 1.03
CA TYR A 56 -0.19 -9.03 1.81
C TYR A 56 1.11 -9.09 2.62
N ALA A 57 2.22 -8.59 2.06
CA ALA A 57 3.50 -8.52 2.76
C ALA A 57 3.43 -7.68 4.04
N ILE A 58 2.75 -6.53 4.01
CA ILE A 58 2.56 -5.67 5.19
C ILE A 58 1.67 -6.35 6.22
N ARG A 59 0.58 -7.00 5.78
CA ARG A 59 -0.31 -7.75 6.69
C ARG A 59 0.38 -8.95 7.34
N LYS A 60 1.35 -9.56 6.66
CA LYS A 60 2.23 -10.58 7.26
C LYS A 60 3.10 -10.01 8.37
N VAL A 61 3.71 -8.84 8.15
CA VAL A 61 4.53 -8.17 9.18
C VAL A 61 3.68 -7.76 10.37
N GLU A 62 2.50 -7.16 10.13
CA GLU A 62 1.53 -6.86 11.19
C GLU A 62 1.17 -8.10 12.00
N SER A 63 0.82 -9.20 11.33
CA SER A 63 0.48 -10.46 11.99
C SER A 63 1.64 -11.02 12.82
N ALA A 64 2.88 -10.88 12.35
CA ALA A 64 4.05 -11.33 13.09
C ALA A 64 4.26 -10.51 14.38
N LEU A 65 4.09 -9.18 14.32
CA LEU A 65 4.17 -8.31 15.49
C LEU A 65 3.08 -8.65 16.52
N LEU A 66 1.84 -8.82 16.07
CA LEU A 66 0.76 -9.19 16.98
C LEU A 66 1.02 -10.56 17.64
N ASN A 67 1.59 -11.51 16.90
CA ASN A 67 1.96 -12.82 17.43
C ASN A 67 3.14 -12.77 18.42
N ASP A 68 4.05 -11.81 18.27
CA ASP A 68 5.18 -11.58 19.19
C ASP A 68 4.75 -10.91 20.51
N GLY A 69 3.49 -10.46 20.60
CA GLY A 69 2.90 -9.90 21.82
C GLY A 69 2.69 -8.38 21.79
N PHE A 70 2.90 -7.73 20.64
CA PHE A 70 2.52 -6.34 20.46
C PHE A 70 1.00 -6.17 20.50
N LYS A 71 0.52 -5.14 21.18
CA LYS A 71 -0.92 -4.83 21.21
C LYS A 71 -1.36 -4.28 19.87
N ARG A 72 -2.61 -4.59 19.49
CA ARG A 72 -3.21 -4.09 18.24
C ARG A 72 -3.29 -2.56 18.19
N GLU A 73 -3.52 -1.89 19.32
CA GLU A 73 -3.54 -0.43 19.41
C GLU A 73 -2.17 0.25 19.20
N ASP A 74 -1.08 -0.53 19.31
CA ASP A 74 0.30 -0.06 19.15
C ASP A 74 0.83 -0.25 17.72
N VAL A 75 0.14 -1.01 16.87
CA VAL A 75 0.54 -1.30 15.48
C VAL A 75 -0.50 -0.73 14.53
N VAL A 76 -0.09 0.16 13.63
CA VAL A 76 -0.96 0.75 12.60
C VAL A 76 -0.38 0.52 11.22
N VAL A 77 -1.24 0.21 10.26
CA VAL A 77 -0.87 0.16 8.84
C VAL A 77 -1.37 1.43 8.16
N ALA A 78 -0.47 2.39 8.01
CA ALA A 78 -0.78 3.71 7.50
C ALA A 78 -0.87 3.71 5.97
N HIS A 79 -1.79 4.53 5.44
CA HIS A 79 -1.80 4.92 4.04
C HIS A 79 -0.50 5.68 3.73
N PRO A 80 0.18 5.38 2.61
CA PRO A 80 1.44 6.02 2.24
C PRO A 80 1.32 7.46 1.73
#